data_AF-A0A0F9L644-F1
#
_entry.id   AF-A0A0F9L644-F1
#
_cell.length_a   1.000
_cell.length_b   1.000
_cell.length_c   1.000
_cell.angle_alpha   90.00
_cell.angle_beta   90.00
_cell.angle_gamma   90.00
#
_symmetry.space_group_name_H-M   'P 1'
#
loop_
_entity.id
_entity.type
_entity.pdbx_description
1 polymer ?
#
loop_
_entity_poly.entity_id
_entity_poly.type
_entity_poly.pdbx_seq_one_letter_code
_entity_poly.pdbx_strand_id
1 'polypeptide(L)'
;MSGENDQVLWRGVRPVDGIRGIWPERNATRIYANNAAIGSTTTIVYTVPSGKILFIGSGQLSSRASADGEYIAELKVRDGSDDDVFVLLQNWHRISGQMGSMLSYLPALEVAAGYDVVVRSSHANLSTGAMIFGWLEDA
;
A
#
# COMPACT_ATOMS: atom_id res chain seq x y z
N MET A 1 5.42 25.13 34.81
CA MET A 1 4.45 24.73 33.78
C MET A 1 5.24 24.31 32.56
N SER A 2 5.31 23.00 32.31
CA SER A 2 5.97 22.42 31.14
C SER A 2 5.09 22.66 29.92
N GLY A 3 5.28 23.78 29.25
CA GLY A 3 4.44 24.22 28.15
C GLY A 3 5.25 24.90 27.07
N GLU A 4 6.29 24.23 26.57
CA GLU A 4 6.96 24.66 25.33
C GLU A 4 7.93 23.57 24.86
N ASN A 5 7.54 22.83 23.84
CA ASN A 5 8.47 22.08 22.97
C ASN A 5 8.05 22.07 21.50
N ASP A 6 6.89 22.62 21.13
CA ASP A 6 6.34 22.47 19.76
C ASP A 6 6.57 23.68 18.83
N GLN A 7 7.24 24.76 19.30
CA GLN A 7 7.31 26.00 18.52
C GLN A 7 8.43 26.08 17.46
N VAL A 8 9.24 25.02 17.24
CA VAL A 8 10.39 25.06 16.30
C VAL A 8 10.14 24.31 14.97
N LEU A 9 9.11 23.47 14.83
CA LEU A 9 9.13 22.45 13.76
C LEU A 9 8.41 22.74 12.44
N TRP A 10 7.53 23.74 12.29
CA TRP A 10 6.78 23.89 11.03
C TRP A 10 6.56 25.35 10.61
N ARG A 11 7.19 25.74 9.50
CA ARG A 11 7.23 27.10 8.93
C ARG A 11 5.85 27.57 8.44
N GLY A 12 5.04 28.14 9.33
CA GLY A 12 3.97 29.09 8.97
C GLY A 12 2.66 28.52 8.43
N VAL A 13 2.51 27.20 8.30
CA VAL A 13 1.19 26.56 8.06
C VAL A 13 0.92 25.66 9.25
N ARG A 14 -0.12 26.00 10.05
CA ARG A 14 -0.61 25.09 11.09
C ARG A 14 -1.14 23.85 10.37
N PRO A 15 -0.71 22.62 10.74
CA PRO A 15 -1.43 21.42 10.33
C PRO A 15 -2.90 21.62 10.71
N VAL A 16 -3.78 21.60 9.73
CA VAL A 16 -5.20 21.43 10.02
C VAL A 16 -5.33 19.93 10.28
N ASP A 17 -5.38 19.57 11.55
CA ASP A 17 -5.59 18.18 11.97
C ASP A 17 -6.83 17.62 11.23
N GLY A 18 -6.71 16.40 10.67
CA GLY A 18 -7.87 15.65 10.15
C GLY A 18 -8.38 16.04 8.76
N ILE A 19 -7.57 16.66 7.88
CA ILE A 19 -7.95 16.70 6.45
C ILE A 19 -7.77 15.29 5.88
N ARG A 20 -8.86 14.52 5.91
CA ARG A 20 -8.97 13.10 5.51
C ARG A 20 -8.19 12.81 4.23
N GLY A 21 -7.27 11.86 4.31
CA GLY A 21 -6.42 11.43 3.19
C GLY A 21 -5.35 12.43 2.75
N ILE A 22 -5.25 13.64 3.31
CA ILE A 22 -4.21 14.62 2.95
C ILE A 22 -3.21 14.78 4.09
N TRP A 23 -3.70 14.91 5.32
CA TRP A 23 -2.89 15.07 6.52
C TRP A 23 -3.31 14.04 7.56
N PRO A 24 -2.37 13.24 8.08
CA PRO A 24 -2.68 12.30 9.16
C PRO A 24 -3.22 13.02 10.40
N GLU A 25 -4.17 12.39 11.09
CA GLU A 25 -4.55 12.76 12.45
C GLU A 25 -3.35 12.68 13.41
N ARG A 26 -3.39 13.45 14.50
CA ARG A 26 -2.29 13.55 15.46
C ARG A 26 -1.91 12.20 16.09
N ASN A 27 -2.88 11.33 16.29
CA ASN A 27 -2.75 9.98 16.83
C ASN A 27 -2.61 8.90 15.74
N ALA A 28 -2.47 9.29 14.48
CA ALA A 28 -2.34 8.33 13.39
C ALA A 28 -1.09 7.46 13.53
N THR A 29 -1.24 6.17 13.30
CA THR A 29 -0.12 5.22 13.36
C THR A 29 0.45 5.02 11.96
N ARG A 30 1.72 5.38 11.74
CA ARG A 30 2.39 5.11 10.47
C ARG A 30 2.54 3.61 10.24
N ILE A 31 2.31 3.17 9.01
CA ILE A 31 2.57 1.80 8.59
C ILE A 31 3.59 1.75 7.45
N TYR A 32 4.45 0.76 7.57
CA TYR A 32 5.27 0.22 6.50
C TYR A 32 5.01 -1.29 6.50
N ALA A 33 4.55 -1.81 5.38
CA ALA A 33 4.26 -3.23 5.24
C ALA A 33 4.75 -3.72 3.88
N ASN A 34 5.33 -4.91 3.84
CA ASN A 34 5.83 -5.52 2.62
C ASN A 34 5.64 -7.04 2.65
N ASN A 35 5.40 -7.63 1.49
CA ASN A 35 5.38 -9.08 1.33
C ASN A 35 5.71 -9.46 -0.12
N ALA A 36 5.84 -10.76 -0.39
CA ALA A 36 6.12 -11.31 -1.71
C ALA A 36 5.18 -12.47 -2.05
N ALA A 37 4.91 -12.63 -3.34
CA ALA A 37 4.22 -13.76 -3.94
C ALA A 37 5.19 -14.44 -4.91
N ILE A 38 5.59 -15.67 -4.60
CA ILE A 38 6.50 -16.49 -5.43
C ILE A 38 5.69 -17.62 -6.05
N GLY A 39 5.76 -17.74 -7.36
CA GLY A 39 4.95 -18.67 -8.13
C GLY A 39 3.51 -18.18 -8.32
N SER A 40 2.58 -19.06 -8.64
CA SER A 40 1.17 -18.69 -8.89
C SER A 40 0.40 -18.56 -7.57
N THR A 41 0.49 -17.40 -6.91
CA THR A 41 -0.09 -17.19 -5.58
C THR A 41 -0.47 -15.73 -5.33
N THR A 42 -1.28 -15.52 -4.29
CA THR A 42 -1.59 -14.20 -3.71
C THR A 42 -1.23 -14.23 -2.23
N THR A 43 -0.52 -13.20 -1.77
CA THR A 43 -0.09 -13.08 -0.38
C THR A 43 -0.55 -11.75 0.21
N ILE A 44 -0.96 -11.75 1.47
CA ILE A 44 -1.38 -10.54 2.18
C ILE A 44 -0.14 -9.71 2.53
N VAL A 45 -0.12 -8.44 2.10
CA VAL A 45 0.86 -7.44 2.52
C VAL A 45 0.43 -6.82 3.84
N TYR A 46 -0.86 -6.47 3.98
CA TYR A 46 -1.41 -5.87 5.19
C TYR A 46 -2.92 -6.07 5.27
N THR A 47 -3.44 -6.37 6.46
CA THR A 47 -4.88 -6.42 6.74
C THR A 47 -5.25 -5.21 7.59
N VAL A 48 -6.26 -4.44 7.18
CA VAL A 48 -6.71 -3.27 7.94
C VAL A 48 -7.45 -3.73 9.21
N PRO A 49 -6.98 -3.36 10.42
CA PRO A 49 -7.62 -3.79 11.66
C PRO A 49 -9.05 -3.28 11.80
N SER A 50 -9.86 -3.97 12.61
CA SER A 50 -11.20 -3.50 12.99
C SER A 50 -11.14 -2.13 13.65
N GLY A 51 -12.11 -1.26 13.33
CA GLY A 51 -12.19 0.11 13.85
C GLY A 51 -11.14 1.07 13.32
N LYS A 52 -10.37 0.68 12.29
CA LYS A 52 -9.35 1.51 11.65
C LYS A 52 -9.66 1.77 10.19
N ILE A 53 -9.16 2.89 9.68
CA ILE A 53 -9.07 3.18 8.25
C ILE A 53 -7.59 3.30 7.90
N LEU A 54 -7.18 2.62 6.83
CA LEU A 54 -5.84 2.73 6.28
C LEU A 54 -5.83 3.79 5.17
N PHE A 55 -4.94 4.78 5.28
CA PHE A 55 -4.63 5.71 4.21
C PHE A 55 -3.29 5.35 3.57
N ILE A 56 -3.33 4.83 2.35
CA ILE A 56 -2.14 4.47 1.57
C ILE A 56 -1.63 5.73 0.85
N GLY A 57 -0.48 6.23 1.30
CA GLY A 57 0.19 7.38 0.67
C GLY A 57 1.07 6.98 -0.51
N SER A 58 1.63 5.76 -0.50
CA SER A 58 2.39 5.24 -1.63
C SER A 58 2.46 3.72 -1.64
N GLY A 59 2.72 3.15 -2.81
CA GLY A 59 2.94 1.73 -3.01
C GLY A 59 4.06 1.50 -4.01
N GLN A 60 4.73 0.36 -3.88
CA GLN A 60 5.73 -0.11 -4.83
C GLN A 60 5.48 -1.58 -5.15
N LEU A 61 5.67 -1.93 -6.41
CA LEU A 61 5.58 -3.28 -6.95
C LEU A 61 6.87 -3.61 -7.70
N SER A 62 7.52 -4.70 -7.33
CA SER A 62 8.65 -5.27 -8.06
C SER A 62 8.31 -6.67 -8.51
N SER A 63 8.78 -7.06 -9.69
CA SER A 63 8.47 -8.38 -10.25
C SER A 63 9.60 -8.86 -11.16
N ARG A 64 9.82 -10.16 -11.17
CA ARG A 64 10.81 -10.85 -12.01
C ARG A 64 10.18 -12.05 -12.68
N ALA A 65 10.22 -12.09 -14.01
CA ALA A 65 9.85 -13.26 -14.81
C ALA A 65 11.12 -14.04 -15.20
N SER A 66 11.11 -15.35 -15.00
CA SER A 66 12.24 -16.24 -15.31
C SER A 66 12.19 -16.85 -16.72
N ALA A 67 11.08 -16.67 -17.43
CA ALA A 67 10.87 -17.16 -18.80
C ALA A 67 10.01 -16.15 -19.58
N ASP A 68 9.99 -16.27 -20.90
CA ASP A 68 9.06 -15.52 -21.73
C ASP A 68 7.64 -16.07 -21.56
N GLY A 69 6.63 -15.25 -21.80
CA GLY A 69 5.23 -15.59 -21.60
C GLY A 69 4.44 -14.42 -21.03
N GLU A 70 3.11 -14.52 -21.08
CA GLU A 70 2.21 -13.48 -20.61
C GLU A 70 1.90 -13.66 -19.12
N TYR A 71 2.56 -12.87 -18.28
CA TYR A 71 2.39 -12.91 -16.83
C TYR A 71 2.05 -11.55 -16.25
N ILE A 72 1.30 -11.56 -15.15
CA ILE A 72 0.81 -10.37 -14.48
C ILE A 72 1.21 -10.43 -13.00
N ALA A 73 1.86 -9.36 -12.56
CA ALA A 73 2.10 -9.06 -11.15
C ALA A 73 1.21 -7.90 -10.72
N GLU A 74 0.57 -7.99 -9.56
CA GLU A 74 -0.35 -6.96 -9.06
C GLU A 74 -0.06 -6.65 -7.58
N LEU A 75 -0.15 -5.36 -7.23
CA LEU A 75 -0.43 -4.91 -5.87
C LEU A 75 -1.87 -4.39 -5.88
N LYS A 76 -2.73 -4.94 -5.04
CA LYS A 76 -4.17 -4.65 -5.06
C LYS A 76 -4.80 -4.71 -3.68
N VAL A 77 -6.02 -4.20 -3.57
CA VAL A 77 -6.85 -4.24 -2.36
C VAL A 77 -8.02 -5.19 -2.61
N ARG A 78 -8.30 -6.06 -1.63
CA ARG A 78 -9.45 -6.96 -1.61
C ARG A 78 -10.34 -6.67 -0.42
N ASP A 79 -11.63 -6.88 -0.58
CA ASP A 79 -12.58 -6.78 0.53
C ASP A 79 -12.61 -8.07 1.38
N GLY A 80 -13.49 -8.08 2.40
CA GLY A 80 -13.66 -9.24 3.28
C GLY A 80 -14.29 -10.48 2.61
N SER A 81 -14.72 -10.38 1.35
CA SER A 81 -15.21 -11.49 0.52
C SER A 81 -14.14 -12.00 -0.47
N ASP A 82 -12.90 -11.53 -0.33
CA ASP A 82 -11.78 -11.75 -1.25
C ASP A 82 -11.97 -11.14 -2.66
N ASP A 83 -12.94 -10.25 -2.85
CA ASP A 83 -13.17 -9.58 -4.14
C ASP A 83 -12.20 -8.41 -4.33
N ASP A 84 -11.66 -8.26 -5.55
CA ASP A 84 -10.75 -7.17 -5.88
C ASP A 84 -11.50 -5.82 -5.93
N VAL A 85 -11.09 -4.86 -5.11
CA VAL A 85 -11.68 -3.51 -5.04
C VAL A 85 -10.85 -2.50 -5.82
N PHE A 86 -9.52 -2.55 -5.64
CA PHE A 86 -8.59 -1.63 -6.31
C PHE A 86 -7.35 -2.36 -6.80
N VAL A 87 -6.93 -2.13 -8.04
CA VAL A 87 -5.57 -2.49 -8.50
C VAL A 87 -4.69 -1.26 -8.41
N LEU A 88 -3.71 -1.28 -7.50
CA LEU A 88 -2.85 -0.13 -7.20
C LEU A 88 -1.73 0.01 -8.23
N LEU A 89 -1.08 -1.12 -8.54
CA LEU A 89 0.03 -1.22 -9.48
C LEU A 89 -0.04 -2.56 -10.20
N GLN A 90 0.39 -2.58 -11.45
CA GLN A 90 0.42 -3.80 -12.26
C GLN A 90 1.62 -3.80 -13.21
N ASN A 91 2.37 -4.91 -13.21
CA ASN A 91 3.44 -5.15 -14.18
C ASN A 91 3.03 -6.27 -15.14
N TRP A 92 3.13 -5.99 -16.44
CA TRP A 92 2.88 -6.94 -17.51
C TRP A 92 4.19 -7.45 -18.08
N HIS A 93 4.40 -8.76 -18.00
CA HIS A 93 5.55 -9.42 -18.61
C HIS A 93 5.11 -10.11 -19.89
N ARG A 94 5.93 -9.97 -20.93
CA ARG A 94 5.90 -10.79 -22.16
C ARG A 94 7.22 -11.48 -22.43
N ILE A 95 8.30 -10.85 -21.99
CA ILE A 95 9.68 -11.32 -22.10
C ILE A 95 10.21 -11.41 -20.68
N SER A 96 11.05 -12.42 -20.43
CA SER A 96 11.78 -12.59 -19.18
C SER A 96 12.56 -11.33 -18.79
N GLY A 97 12.57 -11.01 -17.50
CA GLY A 97 13.16 -9.75 -17.04
C GLY A 97 12.71 -9.33 -15.66
N GLN A 98 12.99 -8.08 -15.33
CA GLN A 98 12.65 -7.46 -14.06
C GLN A 98 11.97 -6.11 -14.30
N MET A 99 10.93 -5.82 -13.53
CA MET A 99 10.21 -4.55 -13.55
C MET A 99 10.01 -4.07 -12.13
N GLY A 100 10.17 -2.76 -11.92
CA GLY A 100 9.85 -2.06 -10.69
C GLY A 100 8.99 -0.86 -11.00
N SER A 101 7.96 -0.61 -10.19
CA SER A 101 7.07 0.54 -10.31
C SER A 101 6.69 1.04 -8.93
N MET A 102 6.53 2.36 -8.82
CA MET A 102 6.16 3.03 -7.59
C MET A 102 5.15 4.14 -7.91
N LEU A 103 4.14 4.29 -7.07
CA LEU A 103 3.14 5.33 -7.17
C LEU A 103 2.93 5.98 -5.81
N SER A 104 2.62 7.27 -5.81
CA SER A 104 2.21 8.03 -4.63
C SER A 104 0.84 8.66 -4.88
N TYR A 105 0.03 8.74 -3.83
CA TYR A 105 -1.35 9.22 -3.87
C TYR A 105 -1.48 10.54 -3.11
N LEU A 106 -2.20 11.50 -3.69
CA LEU A 106 -2.61 12.72 -3.01
C LEU A 106 -3.98 13.16 -3.54
N PRO A 107 -5.07 13.05 -2.75
CA PRO A 107 -5.12 12.45 -1.41
C PRO A 107 -4.74 10.96 -1.41
N ALA A 108 -4.26 10.48 -0.27
CA ALA A 108 -4.00 9.07 0.00
C ALA A 108 -5.23 8.21 -0.24
N LEU A 109 -5.01 6.98 -0.71
CA LEU A 109 -6.08 6.03 -0.97
C LEU A 109 -6.62 5.47 0.34
N GLU A 110 -7.93 5.60 0.53
CA GLU A 110 -8.63 5.08 1.70
C GLU A 110 -8.97 3.59 1.54
N VAL A 111 -8.65 2.80 2.57
CA VAL A 111 -8.93 1.36 2.63
C VAL A 111 -9.63 1.05 3.96
N ALA A 112 -10.83 0.47 3.86
CA ALA A 112 -11.71 0.22 5.00
C ALA A 112 -11.22 -0.93 5.91
N ALA A 113 -11.73 -0.95 7.13
CA ALA A 113 -11.50 -2.04 8.08
C ALA A 113 -11.88 -3.42 7.48
N GLY A 114 -11.05 -4.43 7.75
CA GLY A 114 -11.26 -5.80 7.28
C GLY A 114 -10.87 -6.04 5.82
N TYR A 115 -10.41 -5.02 5.10
CA TYR A 115 -9.89 -5.20 3.74
C TYR A 115 -8.40 -5.57 3.80
N ASP A 116 -7.96 -6.29 2.77
CA ASP A 116 -6.57 -6.72 2.62
C ASP A 116 -5.88 -5.97 1.48
N VAL A 117 -4.69 -5.46 1.75
CA VAL A 117 -3.73 -5.13 0.70
C VAL A 117 -2.94 -6.39 0.39
N VAL A 118 -2.94 -6.83 -0.86
CA VAL A 118 -2.32 -8.08 -1.30
C VAL A 118 -1.39 -7.88 -2.48
N VAL A 119 -0.43 -8.79 -2.58
CA VAL A 119 0.44 -8.94 -3.74
C VAL A 119 0.11 -10.24 -4.44
N ARG A 120 -0.12 -10.19 -5.75
CA ARG A 120 -0.44 -11.35 -6.58
C ARG A 120 0.64 -11.58 -7.64
N SER A 121 0.96 -12.84 -7.83
CA SER A 121 1.73 -13.35 -8.97
C SER A 121 0.87 -14.35 -9.73
N SER A 122 0.67 -14.11 -11.03
CA SER A 122 -0.24 -14.92 -11.85
C SER A 122 0.33 -16.26 -12.32
N HIS A 123 1.62 -16.55 -12.10
CA HIS A 123 2.28 -17.69 -12.73
C HIS A 123 3.49 -18.22 -11.94
N ALA A 124 3.82 -19.51 -12.13
CA ALA A 124 4.95 -20.18 -11.48
C ALA A 124 6.32 -19.57 -11.79
N ASN A 125 6.48 -19.00 -12.99
CA ASN A 125 7.72 -18.35 -13.46
C ASN A 125 7.85 -16.88 -13.04
N LEU A 126 6.94 -16.39 -12.19
CA LEU A 126 6.89 -15.01 -11.76
C LEU A 126 7.11 -14.94 -10.23
N SER A 127 8.04 -14.08 -9.83
CA SER A 127 8.25 -13.70 -8.43
C SER A 127 7.97 -12.22 -8.29
N THR A 128 7.12 -11.87 -7.34
CA THR A 128 6.65 -10.50 -7.14
C THR A 128 6.81 -10.09 -5.68
N GLY A 129 7.28 -8.87 -5.44
CA GLY A 129 7.33 -8.23 -4.13
C GLY A 129 6.55 -6.93 -4.16
N ALA A 130 5.91 -6.59 -3.04
CA ALA A 130 5.24 -5.32 -2.89
C ALA A 130 5.51 -4.72 -1.51
N MET A 131 5.43 -3.39 -1.46
CA MET A 131 5.43 -2.64 -0.20
C MET A 131 4.46 -1.47 -0.28
N ILE A 132 3.93 -1.07 0.87
CA ILE A 132 3.09 0.10 1.03
C ILE A 132 3.59 0.99 2.16
N PHE A 133 3.34 2.29 2.01
CA PHE A 133 3.53 3.30 3.04
C PHE A 133 2.21 4.03 3.26
N GLY A 134 1.86 4.25 4.53
CA GLY A 134 0.62 4.90 4.88
C GLY A 134 0.51 5.24 6.36
N TRP A 135 -0.72 5.56 6.78
CA TRP A 135 -1.06 5.70 8.19
C TRP A 135 -2.45 5.13 8.50
N LEU A 136 -2.66 4.68 9.73
CA LEU A 136 -3.95 4.26 10.27
C LEU A 136 -4.57 5.40 11.06
N GLU A 137 -5.87 5.61 10.87
CA GLU A 137 -6.72 6.48 11.69
C GLU A 137 -7.87 5.67 12.27
N ASP A 138 -8.55 6.23 13.27
CA ASP A 138 -9.80 5.69 13.77
C ASP A 138 -10.91 5.90 12.72
N ALA A 139 -11.83 4.93 12.60
CA ALA A 139 -12.91 4.94 11.61
C ALA A 139 -14.10 5.83 11.99
#